data_AF-A0A177XW10-F1
#
_entry.id   AF-A0A177XW10-F1
#
_cell.length_a   1.000
_cell.length_b   1.000
_cell.length_c   1.000
_cell.angle_alpha   90.00
_cell.angle_beta   90.00
_cell.angle_gamma   90.00
#
_symmetry.space_group_name_H-M   'P 1'
#
loop_
_entity.id
_entity.type
_entity.pdbx_description
1 polymer ?
#
loop_
_entity_poly.entity_id
_entity_poly.type
_entity_poly.pdbx_seq_one_letter_code
_entity_poly.pdbx_strand_id
1 'polypeptide(L)'
;TRCILTPLIRWPNSPYHYITIPFYKWKKRGIVVIVCFCIAAFSFLSLLVLEYLLENQITNEVSELISEDSFVVENYEDFDNELFLKALKNKRFVYTHRTRPLEKMSIHIVNHQGEVKLQVAQDSKYPHLYWVYYPKYRYSSVNELGKVRINKVE
;
A
#
# COMPACT_ATOMS: atom_id res chain seq x y z
N THR A 1 -0.21 -52.07 -27.80
CA THR A 1 -0.77 -51.15 -28.80
C THR A 1 -1.36 -49.93 -28.11
N ARG A 2 -0.63 -48.81 -28.05
CA ARG A 2 -1.18 -47.51 -27.64
C ARG A 2 -0.81 -46.49 -28.73
N CYS A 3 -1.80 -46.06 -29.49
CA CYS A 3 -1.65 -45.01 -30.50
C CYS A 3 -1.52 -43.65 -29.80
N ILE A 4 -0.42 -42.94 -30.05
CA ILE A 4 -0.22 -41.55 -29.61
C ILE A 4 -0.61 -40.67 -30.81
N LEU A 5 -1.82 -40.10 -30.77
CA LEU A 5 -2.24 -39.07 -31.72
C LEU A 5 -1.42 -37.80 -31.49
N THR A 6 -0.58 -37.44 -32.47
CA THR A 6 0.05 -36.13 -32.57
C THR A 6 -0.85 -35.24 -33.44
N PRO A 7 -1.12 -33.98 -33.05
CA PRO A 7 -1.86 -33.07 -33.91
C PRO A 7 -0.95 -32.56 -35.03
N LEU A 8 -1.17 -33.03 -36.26
CA LEU A 8 -0.57 -32.47 -37.47
C LEU A 8 -1.35 -31.23 -37.90
N ILE A 9 -0.82 -30.04 -37.61
CA ILE A 9 -1.30 -28.79 -38.21
C ILE A 9 -0.67 -28.69 -39.61
N ARG A 10 -1.49 -28.78 -40.66
CA ARG A 10 -1.06 -28.76 -42.08
C ARG A 10 -1.21 -27.36 -42.66
N TRP A 11 -0.12 -26.73 -43.05
CA TRP A 11 -0.10 -25.54 -43.92
C TRP A 11 0.52 -25.93 -45.27
N PRO A 12 -0.09 -25.58 -46.42
CA PRO A 12 0.42 -25.98 -47.72
C PRO A 12 1.54 -25.02 -48.15
N ASN A 13 2.67 -25.59 -48.56
CA ASN A 13 3.80 -24.97 -49.28
C ASN A 13 4.88 -24.27 -48.44
N SER A 14 5.82 -25.07 -47.92
CA SER A 14 7.22 -24.63 -47.69
C SER A 14 8.15 -25.87 -47.63
N PRO A 15 9.42 -25.79 -48.08
CA PRO A 15 10.38 -26.89 -47.99
C PRO A 15 10.90 -26.98 -46.54
N TYR A 16 10.20 -27.73 -45.69
CA TYR A 16 10.50 -27.78 -44.25
C TYR A 16 11.69 -28.71 -43.95
N HIS A 17 12.82 -28.13 -43.53
CA HIS A 17 13.66 -28.77 -42.52
C HIS A 17 12.79 -28.95 -41.26
N TYR A 18 12.37 -30.19 -40.98
CA TYR A 18 11.63 -30.50 -39.77
C TYR A 18 12.58 -30.40 -38.58
N ILE A 19 12.53 -29.30 -37.83
CA ILE A 19 13.13 -29.27 -36.49
C ILE A 19 12.17 -30.00 -35.56
N THR A 20 12.23 -31.33 -35.56
CA THR A 20 11.56 -32.15 -34.55
C THR A 20 12.32 -31.99 -33.24
N ILE A 21 11.90 -31.04 -32.39
CA ILE A 21 12.45 -30.91 -31.05
C ILE A 21 11.88 -32.07 -30.22
N PRO A 22 12.66 -33.09 -29.83
CA PRO A 22 12.12 -34.27 -29.15
C PRO A 22 11.53 -33.87 -27.79
N PHE A 23 10.34 -34.38 -27.48
CA PHE A 23 9.58 -34.10 -26.24
C PHE A 23 10.40 -34.27 -24.94
N TYR A 24 11.43 -35.12 -24.94
CA TYR A 24 12.32 -35.27 -23.77
C TYR A 24 13.07 -33.98 -23.39
N LYS A 25 13.38 -33.11 -24.37
CA LYS A 25 13.99 -31.79 -24.13
C LYS A 25 12.99 -30.78 -23.54
N TRP A 26 11.69 -31.00 -23.72
CA TRP A 26 10.63 -30.14 -23.16
C TRP A 26 10.40 -30.40 -21.67
N LYS A 27 10.61 -31.64 -21.20
CA LYS A 27 10.47 -31.98 -19.77
C LYS A 27 11.46 -31.22 -18.88
N LYS A 28 12.71 -31.03 -19.36
CA LYS A 28 13.73 -30.21 -18.67
C LYS A 28 13.41 -28.71 -18.72
N ARG A 29 12.84 -28.22 -19.83
CA ARG A 29 12.42 -26.80 -19.97
C ARG A 29 11.21 -26.46 -19.10
N GLY A 30 10.27 -27.40 -18.93
CA GLY A 30 9.12 -27.22 -18.05
C GLY A 30 9.52 -27.02 -16.58
N ILE A 31 10.51 -27.76 -16.10
CA ILE A 31 11.02 -27.60 -14.73
C ILE A 31 11.61 -26.19 -14.52
N VAL A 32 12.38 -25.68 -15.48
CA VAL A 32 12.96 -24.33 -15.39
C VAL A 32 11.87 -23.26 -15.30
N VAL A 33 10.81 -23.37 -16.10
CA VAL A 33 9.68 -22.42 -16.07
C VAL A 33 8.97 -22.46 -14.71
N ILE A 34 8.75 -23.66 -14.15
CA ILE A 34 8.12 -23.81 -12.82
C ILE A 34 9.00 -23.16 -11.74
N VAL A 35 10.30 -23.40 -11.75
CA VAL A 35 11.23 -22.81 -10.78
C VAL A 35 11.25 -21.28 -10.90
N CYS A 36 11.32 -20.72 -12.11
CA CYS A 36 11.24 -19.27 -12.32
C CYS A 36 9.91 -18.69 -11.81
N PHE A 37 8.79 -19.39 -12.05
CA PHE A 37 7.48 -18.99 -11.54
C PHE A 37 7.43 -19.01 -10.01
N CYS A 38 7.96 -20.04 -9.37
CA CYS A 38 8.04 -20.13 -7.91
C CYS A 38 8.89 -19.00 -7.31
N ILE A 39 10.03 -18.67 -7.92
CA ILE A 39 10.88 -17.55 -7.46
C ILE A 39 10.15 -16.22 -7.62
N ALA A 40 9.48 -15.99 -8.75
CA ALA A 40 8.72 -14.78 -8.98
C ALA A 40 7.54 -14.66 -7.99
N ALA A 41 6.79 -15.74 -7.78
CA ALA A 41 5.68 -15.77 -6.84
C ALA A 41 6.14 -15.55 -5.39
N PHE A 42 7.24 -16.17 -4.97
CA PHE A 42 7.80 -15.97 -3.63
C PHE A 42 8.30 -14.53 -3.44
N SER A 43 8.97 -13.97 -4.44
CA SER A 43 9.43 -12.57 -4.41
C SER A 43 8.26 -11.60 -4.28
N PHE A 44 7.18 -11.84 -5.03
CA PHE A 44 5.96 -11.04 -4.96
C PHE A 44 5.26 -11.18 -3.59
N LEU A 45 5.14 -12.40 -3.07
CA LEU A 45 4.55 -12.64 -1.75
C LEU A 45 5.36 -11.95 -0.64
N SER A 46 6.69 -12.00 -0.71
CA SER A 46 7.59 -11.33 0.23
C SER A 46 7.37 -9.81 0.26
N LEU A 47 7.18 -9.17 -0.91
CA LEU A 47 6.87 -7.75 -0.99
C LEU A 47 5.55 -7.41 -0.29
N LEU A 48 4.49 -8.20 -0.54
CA LEU A 48 3.19 -7.99 0.12
C LEU A 48 3.27 -8.13 1.64
N VAL A 49 4.02 -9.12 2.14
CA VAL A 49 4.20 -9.32 3.59
C VAL A 49 4.95 -8.14 4.21
N LEU A 50 5.96 -7.60 3.53
CA LEU A 50 6.70 -6.45 4.00
C LEU A 50 5.82 -5.20 4.13
N GLU A 51 4.98 -4.92 3.13
CA GLU A 51 4.02 -3.81 3.16
C GLU A 51 3.05 -3.95 4.35
N TYR A 52 2.51 -5.15 4.56
CA TYR A 52 1.59 -5.42 5.66
C TYR A 52 2.25 -5.27 7.05
N LEU A 53 3.49 -5.73 7.21
CA LEU A 53 4.23 -5.57 8.47
C LEU A 53 4.53 -4.10 8.77
N LEU A 54 4.90 -3.32 7.74
CA LEU A 54 5.15 -1.89 7.88
C LEU A 54 3.88 -1.13 8.27
N GLU A 55 2.75 -1.39 7.62
CA GLU A 55 1.46 -0.76 7.94
C GLU A 55 1.05 -1.04 9.40
N ASN A 56 1.22 -2.28 9.87
CA ASN A 56 0.92 -2.64 11.25
C ASN A 56 1.87 -1.96 12.25
N GLN A 57 3.17 -1.90 11.96
CA GLN A 57 4.13 -1.19 12.82
C GLN A 57 3.81 0.29 12.91
N ILE A 58 3.52 0.93 11.77
CA ILE A 58 3.13 2.33 11.71
C ILE A 58 1.87 2.57 12.54
N THR A 59 0.84 1.76 12.35
CA THR A 59 -0.43 1.92 13.08
C THR A 59 -0.24 1.75 14.59
N ASN A 60 0.61 0.82 15.01
CA ASN A 60 0.92 0.60 16.41
C ASN A 60 1.75 1.74 17.01
N GLU A 61 2.81 2.19 16.33
CA GLU A 61 3.62 3.34 16.77
C GLU A 61 2.77 4.60 16.89
N VAL A 62 2.00 4.90 15.85
CA VAL A 62 1.12 6.06 15.80
C VAL A 62 0.05 5.96 16.90
N SER A 63 -0.50 4.77 17.14
CA SER A 63 -1.43 4.54 18.24
C SER A 63 -0.81 4.72 19.63
N GLU A 64 0.45 4.37 19.81
CA GLU A 64 1.15 4.51 21.09
C GLU A 64 1.46 5.99 21.35
N LEU A 65 1.94 6.67 20.32
CA LEU A 65 2.38 8.06 20.41
C LEU A 65 1.23 9.07 20.46
N ILE A 66 0.05 8.73 19.94
CA ILE A 66 -1.18 9.53 20.08
C ILE A 66 -1.93 9.05 21.34
N SER A 67 -1.31 9.27 22.51
CA SER A 67 -1.96 9.04 23.81
C SER A 67 -2.69 10.31 24.29
N GLU A 68 -3.42 10.19 25.41
CA GLU A 68 -4.33 11.22 25.96
C GLU A 68 -3.65 12.58 26.19
N ASP A 69 -2.33 12.61 26.38
CA ASP A 69 -1.55 13.81 26.73
C ASP A 69 -0.89 14.52 25.53
N SER A 70 -1.17 14.08 24.31
CA SER A 70 -0.60 14.70 23.09
C SER A 70 -1.15 16.10 22.85
N PHE A 71 -0.24 17.06 22.57
CA PHE A 71 -0.54 18.45 22.21
C PHE A 71 0.11 18.82 20.86
N VAL A 72 -0.55 19.70 20.10
CA VAL A 72 -0.01 20.23 18.83
C VAL A 72 0.84 21.46 19.12
N VAL A 73 2.07 21.48 18.61
CA VAL A 73 3.06 22.55 18.85
C VAL A 73 3.09 23.57 17.73
N GLU A 74 2.79 23.17 16.50
CA GLU A 74 2.76 24.05 15.33
C GLU A 74 1.33 24.16 14.78
N ASN A 75 0.79 25.38 14.83
CA ASN A 75 -0.57 25.70 14.45
C ASN A 75 -0.60 26.49 13.12
N TYR A 76 -1.57 26.19 12.25
CA TYR A 76 -1.91 27.01 11.09
C TYR A 76 -3.21 27.76 11.36
N GLU A 77 -3.28 29.04 10.98
CA GLU A 77 -4.30 30.02 11.42
C GLU A 77 -5.79 29.66 11.18
N ASP A 78 -6.09 28.60 10.42
CA ASP A 78 -7.47 28.14 10.12
C ASP A 78 -7.75 26.67 10.48
N PHE A 79 -6.82 25.98 11.16
CA PHE A 79 -6.95 24.56 11.48
C PHE A 79 -7.31 24.33 12.95
N ASP A 80 -8.44 23.67 13.18
CA ASP A 80 -8.93 23.33 14.53
C ASP A 80 -8.16 22.12 15.09
N ASN A 81 -7.00 22.42 15.69
CA ASN A 81 -6.10 21.42 16.26
C ASN A 81 -6.76 20.56 17.34
N GLU A 82 -7.64 21.15 18.16
CA GLU A 82 -8.26 20.44 19.27
C GLU A 82 -9.24 19.39 18.76
N LEU A 83 -10.10 19.76 17.81
CA LEU A 83 -11.02 18.81 17.19
C LEU A 83 -10.29 17.76 16.36
N PHE A 84 -9.20 18.14 15.67
CA PHE A 84 -8.38 17.18 14.95
C PHE A 84 -7.70 16.17 15.87
N LEU A 85 -7.02 16.64 16.93
CA LEU A 85 -6.41 15.78 17.94
C LEU A 85 -7.46 14.85 18.56
N LYS A 86 -8.65 15.36 18.89
CA LYS A 86 -9.74 14.54 19.42
C LYS A 86 -10.21 13.47 18.43
N ALA A 87 -10.30 13.81 17.14
CA ALA A 87 -10.69 12.85 16.10
C ALA A 87 -9.60 11.79 15.87
N LEU A 88 -8.34 12.20 15.95
CA LEU A 88 -7.16 11.35 15.84
C LEU A 88 -7.04 10.38 17.03
N LYS A 89 -7.22 10.88 18.27
CA LYS A 89 -7.29 10.08 19.51
C LYS A 89 -8.39 9.02 19.46
N ASN A 90 -9.55 9.37 18.91
CA ASN A 90 -10.67 8.45 18.76
C ASN A 90 -10.50 7.43 17.62
N LYS A 91 -9.35 7.42 16.93
CA LYS A 91 -9.02 6.52 15.80
C LYS A 91 -10.13 6.41 14.77
N ARG A 92 -10.84 7.51 14.50
CA ARG A 92 -11.92 7.54 13.52
C ARG A 92 -11.36 7.65 12.11
N PHE A 93 -10.52 6.68 11.73
CA PHE A 93 -10.00 6.53 10.39
C PHE A 93 -11.12 5.97 9.50
N VAL A 94 -11.50 6.75 8.50
CA VAL A 94 -12.56 6.42 7.55
C VAL A 94 -11.91 6.12 6.20
N TYR A 95 -11.97 4.87 5.77
CA TYR A 95 -11.62 4.46 4.42
C TYR A 95 -12.78 4.78 3.47
N THR A 96 -12.96 6.06 3.15
CA THR A 96 -14.02 6.48 2.23
C THR A 96 -13.51 7.27 1.04
N HIS A 97 -14.18 7.06 -0.10
CA HIS A 97 -14.13 7.77 -1.37
C HIS A 97 -12.76 7.93 -2.06
N ARG A 98 -12.68 7.56 -3.35
CA ARG A 98 -11.58 7.94 -4.26
C ARG A 98 -11.64 9.46 -4.52
N THR A 99 -10.99 10.20 -3.66
CA THR A 99 -10.89 11.67 -3.66
C THR A 99 -9.41 12.03 -3.68
N ARG A 100 -9.09 13.31 -3.83
CA ARG A 100 -7.70 13.78 -3.86
C ARG A 100 -7.43 14.71 -2.67
N PRO A 101 -6.26 14.61 -2.03
CA PRO A 101 -5.82 15.60 -1.07
C PRO A 101 -5.56 16.92 -1.78
N LEU A 102 -5.84 18.03 -1.09
CA LEU A 102 -5.40 19.36 -1.47
C LEU A 102 -3.93 19.55 -1.01
N GLU A 103 -3.59 20.74 -0.56
CA GLU A 103 -2.26 21.07 -0.06
C GLU A 103 -1.95 20.29 1.23
N LYS A 104 -0.71 19.81 1.33
CA LYS A 104 -0.21 19.11 2.51
C LYS A 104 0.37 20.13 3.48
N MET A 105 -0.14 20.09 4.71
CA MET A 105 0.35 20.82 5.86
C MET A 105 1.09 19.87 6.81
N SER A 106 2.18 20.33 7.42
CA SER A 106 2.90 19.54 8.43
C SER A 106 2.42 19.93 9.81
N ILE A 107 2.10 18.95 10.66
CA ILE A 107 1.68 19.16 12.04
C ILE A 107 2.68 18.47 12.95
N HIS A 108 3.21 19.22 13.90
CA HIS A 108 4.12 18.70 14.91
C HIS A 108 3.33 18.44 16.20
N ILE A 109 3.22 17.17 16.57
CA ILE A 109 2.55 16.71 17.80
C ILE A 109 3.63 16.30 18.78
N VAL A 110 3.56 16.81 20.01
CA VAL A 110 4.48 16.45 21.09
C VAL A 110 3.69 15.75 22.19
N ASN A 111 4.30 14.71 22.74
CA ASN A 111 3.76 13.92 23.84
C ASN A 111 4.88 13.62 24.84
N HIS A 112 4.54 13.15 26.04
CA HIS A 112 5.49 12.72 27.07
C HIS A 112 6.46 11.62 26.60
N GLN A 113 6.08 10.84 25.59
CA GLN A 113 6.88 9.77 25.00
C GLN A 113 7.80 10.25 23.86
N GLY A 114 7.58 11.45 23.32
CA GLY A 114 8.39 12.00 22.23
C GLY A 114 7.62 12.90 21.27
N GLU A 115 8.27 13.25 20.16
CA GLU A 115 7.73 14.13 19.13
C GLU A 115 7.34 13.33 17.87
N VAL A 116 6.19 13.64 17.30
CA VAL A 116 5.65 13.03 16.08
C VAL A 116 5.36 14.11 15.06
N LYS A 117 5.96 13.98 13.89
CA LYS A 117 5.64 14.82 12.73
C LYS A 117 4.64 14.09 11.85
N LEU A 118 3.45 14.66 11.72
CA LEU A 118 2.43 14.20 10.80
C LEU A 118 2.30 15.18 9.64
N GLN A 119 1.88 14.69 8.50
CA GLN A 119 1.43 15.52 7.39
C GLN A 119 -0.07 15.32 7.23
N VAL A 120 -0.81 16.41 7.11
CA VAL A 120 -2.25 16.40 6.96
C VAL A 120 -2.61 17.10 5.66
N ALA A 121 -3.65 16.66 4.97
CA ALA A 121 -4.16 17.36 3.80
C ALA A 121 -5.68 17.35 3.80
N GLN A 122 -6.31 18.49 3.54
CA GLN A 122 -7.77 18.55 3.43
C GLN A 122 -8.22 17.81 2.18
N ASP A 123 -9.36 17.12 2.26
CA ASP A 123 -9.97 16.50 1.10
C ASP A 123 -10.57 17.55 0.15
N SER A 124 -10.29 17.41 -1.14
CA SER A 124 -10.78 18.34 -2.18
C SER A 124 -12.30 18.42 -2.31
N LYS A 125 -13.02 17.35 -1.94
CA LYS A 125 -14.48 17.30 -2.06
C LYS A 125 -15.19 17.50 -0.74
N TYR A 126 -14.56 17.12 0.37
CA TYR A 126 -15.17 17.11 1.68
C TYR A 126 -14.33 17.92 2.69
N PRO A 127 -14.66 19.18 2.96
CA PRO A 127 -13.87 20.05 3.83
C PRO A 127 -13.68 19.55 5.28
N HIS A 128 -14.54 18.63 5.72
CA HIS A 128 -14.51 18.01 7.05
C HIS A 128 -13.66 16.72 7.09
N LEU A 129 -13.15 16.26 5.96
CA LEU A 129 -12.28 15.08 5.85
C LEU A 129 -10.84 15.53 5.62
N TYR A 130 -9.95 14.93 6.39
CA TYR A 130 -8.53 15.23 6.35
C TYR A 130 -7.75 13.93 6.19
N TRP A 131 -6.88 13.89 5.20
CA TRP A 131 -5.94 12.81 4.96
C TRP A 131 -4.78 12.96 5.93
N VAL A 132 -4.40 11.88 6.61
CA VAL A 132 -3.29 11.88 7.56
C VAL A 132 -2.19 10.98 7.04
N TYR A 133 -0.98 11.52 7.03
CA TYR A 133 0.23 10.88 6.57
C TYR A 133 1.28 10.90 7.69
N TYR A 134 2.02 9.80 7.81
CA TYR A 134 3.16 9.69 8.71
C TYR A 134 4.46 9.57 7.90
N PRO A 135 5.13 10.70 7.59
CA PRO A 135 6.30 10.73 6.71
C PRO A 135 7.59 10.23 7.39
N LYS A 136 7.52 9.21 8.26
CA LYS A 136 8.70 8.58 8.87
C LYS A 136 9.44 7.66 7.90
N TYR A 137 8.71 7.03 6.98
CA TYR A 137 9.26 6.09 6.02
C TYR A 137 9.36 6.72 4.62
N ARG A 138 10.31 6.25 3.80
CA ARG A 138 10.51 6.76 2.43
C ARG A 138 9.42 6.34 1.43
N TYR A 139 8.46 5.50 1.85
CA TYR A 139 7.46 4.91 0.97
C TYR A 139 6.12 5.62 1.09
N SER A 140 5.70 6.30 0.02
CA SER A 140 4.48 7.11 0.02
C SER A 140 3.19 6.32 0.23
N SER A 141 3.13 5.05 -0.21
CA SER A 141 1.96 4.18 -0.06
C SER A 141 1.73 3.77 1.40
N VAL A 142 2.80 3.54 2.14
CA VAL A 142 2.76 3.07 3.54
C VAL A 142 2.62 4.25 4.52
N ASN A 143 2.95 5.46 4.08
CA ASN A 143 2.83 6.65 4.91
C ASN A 143 1.37 7.09 5.12
N GLU A 144 0.42 6.67 4.29
CA GLU A 144 -0.99 7.04 4.47
C GLU A 144 -1.60 6.24 5.63
N LEU A 145 -2.01 6.95 6.70
CA LEU A 145 -2.70 6.35 7.84
C LEU A 145 -4.21 6.22 7.61
N GLY A 146 -4.74 7.03 6.69
CA GLY A 146 -6.16 7.11 6.36
C GLY A 146 -6.73 8.51 6.55
N LYS A 147 -8.06 8.60 6.58
CA LYS A 147 -8.76 9.89 6.65
C LYS A 147 -9.45 10.07 7.99
N VAL A 148 -9.31 11.25 8.57
CA VAL A 148 -9.95 11.65 9.81
C VAL A 148 -11.09 12.60 9.50
N ARG A 149 -12.26 12.33 10.09
CA ARG A 149 -13.41 13.22 10.03
C ARG A 149 -13.39 14.18 11.21
N ILE A 150 -13.28 15.47 10.93
CA ILE A 150 -13.46 16.54 11.91
C ILE A 150 -14.91 17.03 11.78
N ASN A 151 -15.78 16.60 12.70
CA ASN A 151 -17.09 17.22 12.84
C ASN A 151 -16.93 18.43 13.75
N LYS A 152 -17.17 19.65 13.23
CA LYS A 152 -17.51 20.77 14.10
C LYS A 152 -18.84 20.38 14.77
N VAL A 153 -18.80 20.15 16.07
CA VAL A 153 -20.02 20.06 16.86
C VAL A 153 -20.50 21.50 16.94
N GLU A 154 -21.56 21.83 16.21
CA GLU A 154 -22.33 23.06 16.42
C GLU A 154 -22.99 23.05 17.80
#